data_AF-A0AAD6TA10-F1
#
_entry.id   AF-A0AAD6TA10-F1
#
_cell.length_a   1.000
_cell.length_b   1.000
_cell.length_c   1.000
_cell.angle_alpha   90.00
_cell.angle_beta   90.00
_cell.angle_gamma   90.00
#
_symmetry.space_group_name_H-M   'P 1'
#
loop_
_entity.id
_entity.type
_entity.pdbx_description
1 polymer ?
#
loop_
_entity_poly.entity_id
_entity_poly.type
_entity_poly.pdbx_seq_one_letter_code
_entity_poly.pdbx_strand_id
1 'polypeptide(L)'
;PCLRPFYSPLQFSVNGTIRTGVVTENNSRFILTELPPGSMTIFPMDSIHFQVNDGCEPILFVLTFNSEDPGALQIAQRFLGLPPDIVGATQGDLVLEEVQGLESQILDNVAIGTDACLKRCGITRPSQPT
;
A
#
# COMPACT_ATOMS: atom_id res chain seq x y z
N PRO A 1 -0.92 1.20 0.42
CA PRO A 1 0.15 0.89 1.40
C PRO A 1 -0.40 0.00 2.51
N CYS A 2 0.38 -0.99 2.94
CA CYS A 2 -0.01 -1.90 4.02
C CYS A 2 1.12 -2.07 5.04
N LEU A 3 0.74 -2.49 6.24
CA LEU A 3 1.64 -2.84 7.33
C LEU A 3 1.33 -4.26 7.80
N ARG A 4 2.37 -4.97 8.26
CA ARG A 4 2.29 -6.34 8.77
C ARG A 4 2.71 -6.37 10.24
N PRO A 5 1.76 -6.53 11.18
CA PRO A 5 2.06 -6.39 12.60
C PRO A 5 2.98 -7.47 13.19
N PHE A 6 2.95 -8.69 12.63
CA PHE A 6 3.53 -9.86 13.32
C PHE A 6 4.52 -10.66 12.47
N TYR A 7 4.92 -10.17 11.30
CA TYR A 7 5.76 -10.93 10.37
C TYR A 7 6.44 -10.01 9.35
N SER A 8 7.51 -10.51 8.74
CA SER A 8 8.26 -9.81 7.69
C SER A 8 8.06 -10.53 6.35
N PRO A 9 7.27 -9.96 5.43
CA PRO A 9 7.13 -10.56 4.11
C PRO A 9 8.43 -10.49 3.32
N LEU A 10 8.76 -11.60 2.65
CA LEU A 10 9.77 -11.61 1.60
C LEU A 10 9.05 -11.66 0.25
N GLN A 11 9.37 -10.73 -0.63
CA GLN A 11 8.83 -10.65 -1.97
C GLN A 11 9.89 -11.06 -2.99
N PHE A 12 9.53 -11.99 -3.87
CA PHE A 12 10.33 -12.39 -5.02
C PHE A 12 9.61 -12.02 -6.32
N SER A 13 10.28 -11.33 -7.23
CA SER A 13 9.71 -10.96 -8.53
C SER A 13 9.98 -12.04 -9.57
N VAL A 14 8.94 -12.54 -10.24
CA VAL A 14 9.08 -13.67 -11.18
C VAL A 14 9.37 -13.20 -12.60
N ASN A 15 8.50 -12.37 -13.18
CA ASN A 15 8.55 -12.05 -14.61
C ASN A 15 8.45 -10.55 -14.93
N GLY A 16 8.36 -9.67 -13.93
CA GLY A 16 8.31 -8.22 -14.14
C GLY A 16 9.16 -7.44 -13.15
N THR A 17 9.27 -6.14 -13.36
CA THR A 17 9.89 -5.23 -12.39
C THR A 17 8.80 -4.64 -11.51
N ILE A 18 8.97 -4.72 -10.19
CA ILE A 18 8.02 -4.17 -9.22
C ILE A 18 8.67 -3.01 -8.52
N ARG A 19 8.02 -1.85 -8.53
CA ARG A 19 8.46 -0.75 -7.69
C ARG A 19 7.90 -0.97 -6.29
N THR A 20 8.78 -1.05 -5.32
CA THR A 20 8.43 -1.21 -3.91
C THR A 20 8.92 -0.03 -3.11
N GLY A 21 8.23 0.28 -2.02
CA GLY A 21 8.67 1.30 -1.08
C GLY A 21 8.37 0.88 0.34
N VAL A 22 9.24 1.28 1.26
CA VAL A 22 9.11 0.96 2.68
C VAL A 22 9.57 2.11 3.56
N VAL A 23 8.84 2.33 4.66
CA VAL A 23 9.21 3.20 5.78
C VAL A 23 8.94 2.43 7.07
N THR A 24 9.86 2.54 8.03
CA THR A 24 9.80 1.80 9.29
C THR A 24 9.34 2.74 10.42
N GLU A 25 10.19 3.02 11.39
CA GLU A 25 9.91 3.88 12.54
C GLU A 25 9.99 5.39 12.22
N ASN A 26 9.58 6.21 13.18
CA ASN A 26 9.71 7.67 13.10
C ASN A 26 11.17 8.08 12.86
N ASN A 27 11.37 9.04 11.96
CA ASN A 27 12.69 9.51 11.51
C ASN A 27 13.53 8.48 10.75
N SER A 28 12.96 7.33 10.39
CA SER A 28 13.59 6.42 9.42
C SER A 28 13.58 7.03 8.02
N ARG A 29 14.57 6.65 7.20
CA ARG A 29 14.59 7.03 5.80
C ARG A 29 13.54 6.22 5.03
N PHE A 30 12.86 6.87 4.09
CA PHE A 30 12.08 6.14 3.08
C PHE A 30 13.02 5.41 2.12
N ILE A 31 12.72 4.14 1.84
CA ILE A 31 13.47 3.32 0.89
C ILE A 31 12.58 3.01 -0.29
N LEU A 32 13.00 3.40 -1.49
CA LEU A 32 12.36 3.04 -2.75
C LEU A 32 13.28 2.06 -3.50
N THR A 33 12.71 0.96 -3.98
CA THR A 33 13.45 -0.10 -4.65
C THR A 33 12.73 -0.51 -5.93
N GLU A 34 13.46 -0.59 -7.04
CA GLU A 34 13.01 -1.29 -8.25
C GLU A 34 13.42 -2.76 -8.14
N LEU A 35 12.46 -3.67 -8.22
CA LEU A 35 12.65 -5.10 -8.01
C LEU A 35 12.54 -5.85 -9.35
N PRO A 36 13.62 -5.99 -10.14
CA PRO A 36 13.59 -6.68 -11.42
C PRO A 36 13.31 -8.18 -11.29
N PRO A 37 12.95 -8.87 -12.39
CA PRO A 37 12.77 -10.32 -12.39
C PRO A 37 13.97 -11.07 -11.79
N GLY A 38 13.71 -12.07 -10.96
CA GLY A 38 14.75 -12.87 -10.31
C GLY A 38 15.37 -12.23 -9.06
N SER A 39 14.93 -11.04 -8.66
CA SER A 39 15.37 -10.38 -7.43
C SER A 39 14.34 -10.49 -6.30
N MET A 40 14.81 -10.26 -5.07
CA MET A 40 13.96 -10.28 -3.87
C MET A 40 14.19 -9.07 -2.97
N THR A 41 13.16 -8.73 -2.20
CA THR A 41 13.22 -7.75 -1.12
C THR A 41 12.48 -8.25 0.10
N ILE A 42 12.83 -7.70 1.26
CA ILE A 42 12.15 -7.96 2.53
C ILE A 42 11.48 -6.68 3.00
N PHE A 43 10.24 -6.80 3.45
CA PHE A 43 9.58 -5.74 4.20
C PHE A 43 9.72 -6.06 5.69
N PRO A 44 10.42 -5.23 6.47
CA PRO A 44 10.54 -5.43 7.91
C PRO A 44 9.16 -5.51 8.58
N MET A 45 9.07 -6.27 9.66
CA MET A 45 7.90 -6.28 10.55
C MET A 45 7.56 -4.85 10.98
N ASP A 46 6.27 -4.54 11.09
CA ASP A 46 5.77 -3.21 11.48
C ASP A 46 6.17 -2.05 10.53
N SER A 47 6.64 -2.36 9.33
CA SER A 47 6.91 -1.34 8.31
C SER A 47 5.69 -1.06 7.44
N ILE A 48 5.46 0.22 7.15
CA ILE A 48 4.52 0.62 6.10
C ILE A 48 5.23 0.42 4.78
N HIS A 49 4.65 -0.40 3.90
CA HIS A 49 5.19 -0.64 2.58
C HIS A 49 4.13 -0.64 1.48
N PHE A 50 4.61 -0.58 0.24
CA PHE A 50 3.79 -0.77 -0.94
C PHE A 50 4.56 -1.54 -2.01
N GLN A 51 3.79 -2.09 -2.93
CA GLN A 51 4.25 -2.81 -4.10
C GLN A 51 3.36 -2.35 -5.25
N VAL A 52 3.95 -1.91 -6.36
CA VAL A 52 3.19 -1.43 -7.51
C VAL A 52 3.80 -1.96 -8.80
N ASN A 53 2.93 -2.50 -9.64
CA ASN A 53 3.23 -2.75 -11.04
C ASN A 53 3.04 -1.45 -11.81
N ASP A 54 4.13 -0.81 -12.22
CA ASP A 54 4.07 0.35 -13.12
C ASP A 54 4.13 -0.04 -14.61
N GLY A 55 4.19 -1.33 -14.93
CA GLY A 55 3.97 -1.82 -16.28
C GLY A 55 2.48 -1.82 -16.66
N CYS A 56 2.21 -1.93 -17.96
CA CYS A 56 0.84 -2.16 -18.46
C CYS A 56 0.50 -3.64 -18.60
N GLU A 57 1.52 -4.51 -18.54
CA GLU A 57 1.35 -5.96 -18.63
C GLU A 57 1.19 -6.57 -17.23
N PRO A 58 0.39 -7.65 -17.09
CA PRO A 58 0.33 -8.42 -15.86
C PRO A 58 1.70 -8.99 -15.48
N ILE A 59 2.00 -8.96 -14.19
CA ILE A 59 3.23 -9.53 -13.63
C ILE A 59 2.89 -10.52 -12.52
N LEU A 60 3.80 -11.45 -12.30
CA LEU A 60 3.75 -12.44 -11.24
C LEU A 60 4.85 -12.13 -10.23
N PHE A 61 4.47 -12.11 -8.95
CA PHE A 61 5.38 -12.14 -7.82
C PHE A 61 4.91 -13.17 -6.81
N VAL A 62 5.85 -13.58 -5.96
CA VAL A 62 5.57 -14.46 -4.83
C VAL A 62 5.86 -13.68 -3.55
N LEU A 63 4.91 -13.68 -2.63
CA LEU A 63 5.11 -13.20 -1.27
C LEU A 63 5.13 -14.41 -0.33
N THR A 64 6.16 -14.50 0.50
CA THR A 64 6.24 -15.49 1.57
C THR A 64 6.20 -14.79 2.93
N PHE A 65 5.71 -15.51 3.93
CA PHE A 65 5.52 -15.00 5.28
C PHE A 65 6.14 -15.98 6.28
N ASN A 66 6.69 -15.46 7.37
CA ASN A 66 7.25 -16.26 8.47
C ASN A 66 6.23 -16.48 9.61
N SER A 67 4.93 -16.38 9.32
CA SER A 67 3.82 -16.59 10.25
C SER A 67 2.71 -17.39 9.57
N GLU A 68 2.04 -18.26 10.34
CA GLU A 68 0.88 -19.04 9.89
C GLU A 68 -0.39 -18.18 9.75
N ASP A 69 -0.46 -17.06 10.48
CA ASP A 69 -1.53 -16.07 10.38
C ASP A 69 -0.98 -14.72 9.89
N PRO A 70 -0.80 -14.56 8.56
CA PRO A 70 -0.30 -13.33 7.99
C PRO A 70 -1.44 -12.30 7.84
N GLY A 71 -1.82 -11.66 8.95
CA GLY A 71 -2.75 -10.54 8.99
C GLY A 71 -2.24 -9.24 8.33
N ALA A 72 -3.12 -8.55 7.61
CA ALA A 72 -2.83 -7.35 6.83
C ALA A 72 -3.51 -6.09 7.39
N LEU A 73 -2.77 -5.00 7.63
CA LEU A 73 -3.34 -3.70 7.95
C LEU A 73 -3.21 -2.75 6.75
N GLN A 74 -4.33 -2.37 6.12
CA GLN A 74 -4.34 -1.38 5.05
C GLN A 74 -4.36 0.02 5.66
N ILE A 75 -3.28 0.79 5.47
CA ILE A 75 -3.05 2.02 6.24
C ILE A 75 -4.16 3.05 6.02
N ALA A 76 -4.49 3.36 4.75
CA ALA A 76 -5.46 4.40 4.45
C ALA A 76 -6.85 4.08 5.04
N GLN A 77 -7.34 2.87 4.81
CA GLN A 77 -8.64 2.38 5.28
C GLN A 77 -8.71 2.38 6.81
N ARG A 78 -7.67 1.87 7.48
CA ARG A 78 -7.68 1.74 8.94
C ARG A 78 -7.40 3.04 9.67
N PHE A 79 -6.62 3.95 9.08
CA PHE A 79 -6.40 5.27 9.65
C PHE A 79 -7.61 6.18 9.47
N LEU A 80 -8.18 6.24 8.27
CA LEU A 80 -9.30 7.13 7.95
C LEU A 80 -10.67 6.58 8.40
N GLY A 81 -10.78 5.29 8.73
CA GLY A 81 -11.95 4.72 9.41
C GLY A 81 -11.94 4.86 10.93
N LEU A 82 -10.95 5.54 11.51
CA LEU A 82 -11.00 5.97 12.92
C LEU A 82 -12.01 7.12 13.07
N PRO A 83 -12.48 7.42 14.30
CA PRO A 83 -13.33 8.57 14.56
C PRO A 83 -12.75 9.86 13.93
N PRO A 84 -13.53 10.62 13.13
CA PRO A 84 -13.01 11.77 12.38
C PRO A 84 -12.36 12.86 13.24
N ASP A 85 -12.80 13.02 14.48
CA ASP A 85 -12.22 13.95 15.46
C ASP A 85 -10.81 13.53 15.90
N ILE A 86 -10.57 12.22 16.04
CA ILE A 86 -9.25 11.67 16.34
C ILE A 86 -8.31 11.82 15.14
N VAL A 87 -8.79 11.50 13.94
CA VAL A 87 -7.98 11.67 12.71
C VAL A 87 -7.67 13.14 12.50
N GLY A 88 -8.66 14.03 12.60
CA GLY A 88 -8.50 15.47 12.47
C GLY A 88 -7.49 16.05 13.46
N ALA A 89 -7.49 15.57 14.71
CA ALA A 89 -6.52 15.99 15.73
C ALA A 89 -5.05 15.69 15.36
N THR A 90 -4.79 14.74 14.45
CA THR A 90 -3.43 14.40 13.98
C THR A 90 -2.98 15.20 12.75
N GLN A 91 -3.88 15.91 12.09
CA GLN A 91 -3.65 16.51 10.77
C GLN A 91 -3.25 18.00 10.81
N GLY A 92 -3.15 18.59 12.00
CA GLY A 92 -2.72 19.98 12.18
C GLY A 92 -3.74 20.99 11.64
N ASP A 93 -3.38 21.72 10.59
CA ASP A 93 -4.19 22.81 10.00
C ASP A 93 -5.34 22.31 9.11
N LEU A 94 -5.40 21.01 8.81
CA LEU A 94 -6.52 20.44 8.04
C LEU A 94 -7.80 20.48 8.88
N VAL A 95 -8.85 21.03 8.29
CA VAL A 95 -10.13 21.19 8.98
C VAL A 95 -10.82 19.83 9.06
N LEU A 96 -11.51 19.56 10.17
CA LEU A 96 -12.31 18.36 10.38
C LEU A 96 -13.23 18.04 9.18
N GLU A 97 -13.75 19.06 8.51
CA GLU A 97 -14.58 18.97 7.29
C GLU A 97 -13.85 18.32 6.10
N GLU A 98 -12.53 18.49 5.98
CA GLU A 98 -11.73 17.93 4.88
C GLU A 98 -11.43 16.43 5.10
N VAL A 99 -11.46 15.99 6.36
CA VAL A 99 -11.26 14.58 6.74
C VAL A 99 -12.60 13.84 6.77
N GLN A 100 -13.67 14.55 7.11
CA GLN A 100 -15.01 13.98 7.19
C GLN A 100 -15.48 13.49 5.81
N GLY A 101 -15.81 12.20 5.74
CA GLY A 101 -16.28 11.57 4.51
C GLY A 101 -15.17 11.10 3.57
N LEU A 102 -13.88 11.36 3.87
CA LEU A 102 -12.78 10.83 3.07
C LEU A 102 -12.75 9.30 3.09
N GLU A 103 -13.15 8.68 4.20
CA GLU A 103 -13.34 7.23 4.33
C GLU A 103 -14.14 6.64 3.17
N SER A 104 -15.25 7.28 2.80
CA SER A 104 -16.15 6.82 1.71
C SER A 104 -15.53 6.86 0.32
N GLN A 105 -14.39 7.55 0.16
CA GLN A 105 -13.67 7.66 -1.11
C GLN A 105 -12.52 6.65 -1.21
N ILE A 106 -12.21 5.93 -0.13
CA ILE A 106 -11.15 4.94 -0.11
C ILE A 106 -11.69 3.63 -0.68
N LEU A 107 -10.88 2.96 -1.49
CA LEU A 107 -11.23 1.64 -2.01
C LEU A 107 -11.26 0.61 -0.87
N ASP A 108 -12.21 -0.32 -0.89
CA ASP A 108 -12.30 -1.38 0.14
C ASP A 108 -11.12 -2.35 0.07
N ASN A 109 -10.48 -2.43 -1.10
CA ASN A 109 -9.41 -3.36 -1.38
C ASN A 109 -8.16 -2.67 -1.96
N VAL A 110 -7.19 -3.50 -2.35
CA VAL A 110 -5.93 -3.05 -2.97
C VAL A 110 -6.24 -2.26 -4.23
N ALA A 111 -5.69 -1.05 -4.33
CA ALA A 111 -5.85 -0.21 -5.50
C ALA A 111 -5.32 -0.92 -6.76
N ILE A 112 -6.05 -0.77 -7.86
CA ILE A 112 -5.72 -1.40 -9.15
C ILE A 112 -4.52 -0.74 -9.83
N GLY A 113 -4.26 0.53 -9.51
CA GLY A 113 -3.11 1.26 -10.02
C GLY A 113 -3.15 2.72 -9.62
N THR A 114 -2.05 3.42 -9.85
CA THR A 114 -1.99 4.88 -9.76
C THR A 114 -2.72 5.50 -10.95
N ASP A 115 -3.24 6.73 -10.83
CA ASP A 115 -3.94 7.38 -11.95
C ASP A 115 -3.05 7.55 -13.18
N ALA A 116 -1.76 7.80 -12.97
CA ALA A 116 -0.77 7.85 -14.04
C ALA A 116 -0.65 6.49 -14.77
N CYS A 117 -0.65 5.38 -14.04
CA CYS A 117 -0.61 4.03 -14.62
C CYS A 117 -1.90 3.71 -15.38
N LEU A 118 -3.06 3.97 -14.76
CA LEU A 118 -4.37 3.72 -15.37
C LEU A 118 -4.53 4.49 -16.68
N LYS A 119 -4.18 5.78 -16.69
CA LYS A 119 -4.23 6.62 -17.90
C LYS A 119 -3.27 6.13 -18.98
N ARG A 120 -2.03 5.80 -18.61
CA ARG A 120 -1.01 5.31 -19.56
C ARG A 120 -1.41 3.98 -20.18
N CYS A 121 -1.99 3.08 -19.40
CA CYS A 121 -2.30 1.71 -19.82
C CYS A 121 -3.75 1.53 -20.33
N GLY A 122 -4.56 2.61 -20.34
CA GLY A 122 -5.95 2.54 -20.78
C GLY A 122 -6.85 1.70 -19.88
N ILE A 123 -6.51 1.54 -18.60
CA ILE A 123 -7.25 0.71 -17.64
C ILE A 123 -8.32 1.56 -16.97
N THR A 124 -9.57 1.11 -17.01
CA THR A 124 -10.67 1.79 -16.33
C THR A 124 -10.72 1.35 -14.87
N ARG A 125 -10.80 2.32 -13.94
CA ARG A 125 -11.00 2.03 -12.52
C ARG A 125 -12.41 1.43 -12.33
N PRO A 126 -12.56 0.22 -11.79
CA PRO A 126 -13.87 -0.32 -11.49
C PRO A 126 -14.53 0.51 -10.40
N SER A 127 -15.84 0.69 -10.51
CA SER A 127 -16.67 1.16 -9.42
C SER A 127 -16.56 0.16 -8.27
N GLN A 128 -16.20 0.63 -7.08
CA GLN A 128 -16.25 -0.21 -5.89
C GLN A 128 -17.71 -0.60 -5.62
N PRO A 129 -18.01 -1.85 -5.26
CA PRO A 129 -19.28 -2.16 -4.64
C PRO A 129 -19.29 -1.52 -3.25
N THR A 130 -20.18 -0.56 -3.02
CA THR A 130 -20.50 -0.05 -1.69
C THR A 130 -20.98 -1.15 -0.76
#